data_AF-A0A7S3MW52-F1
#
_entry.id   AF-A0A7S3MW52-F1
#
_cell.length_a   1.000
_cell.length_b   1.000
_cell.length_c   1.000
_cell.angle_alpha   90.00
_cell.angle_beta   90.00
_cell.angle_gamma   90.00
#
_symmetry.space_group_name_H-M   'P 1'
#
loop_
_entity.id
_entity.type
_entity.pdbx_description
1 polymer ?
#
loop_
_entity_poly.entity_id
_entity_poly.type
_entity_poly.pdbx_seq_one_letter_code
_entity_poly.pdbx_strand_id
1 'polypeptide(L)'
;MTKPLEIKYKGEPDIESNGSEFIKTFIRSIFSRQDLFFFSPEKQLYYPNGFSKHWSEHATAFGIATALALVENIPIRFPLPTAFFKTIFDELVTIDDLQELYPELAKSFYFMIDCDGKLEEVVQQ
;
A
#
# COMPACT_ATOMS: atom_id res chain seq x y z
N MET A 1 13.62 -18.09 -3.14
CA MET A 1 13.01 -18.82 -2.01
C MET A 1 12.24 -20.00 -2.60
N THR A 2 12.64 -21.23 -2.31
CA THR A 2 12.10 -22.45 -2.97
C THR A 2 11.62 -23.51 -1.99
N LYS A 3 11.81 -23.30 -0.68
CA LYS A 3 11.30 -24.19 0.37
C LYS A 3 10.09 -23.54 1.04
N PRO A 4 9.04 -24.33 1.35
CA PRO A 4 7.87 -23.81 2.07
C PRO A 4 8.28 -23.26 3.44
N LEU A 5 7.62 -22.19 3.87
CA LEU A 5 7.89 -21.55 5.15
C LEU A 5 7.50 -22.46 6.33
N GLU A 6 8.48 -22.90 7.09
CA GLU A 6 8.29 -23.63 8.35
C GLU A 6 8.42 -22.65 9.52
N ILE A 7 7.38 -22.57 10.36
CA ILE A 7 7.30 -21.70 11.53
C ILE A 7 7.49 -22.54 12.80
N LYS A 8 8.23 -22.03 13.78
CA LYS A 8 8.33 -22.66 15.10
C LYS A 8 7.97 -21.66 16.17
N TYR A 9 6.87 -21.93 16.88
CA TYR A 9 6.43 -21.09 17.99
C TYR A 9 7.20 -21.44 19.25
N LYS A 10 7.79 -20.43 19.88
CA LYS A 10 8.63 -20.64 21.07
C LYS A 10 7.75 -21.12 22.24
N GLY A 11 8.01 -22.34 22.71
CA GLY A 11 7.33 -22.91 23.88
C GLY A 11 6.03 -23.66 23.56
N GLU A 12 5.66 -23.77 22.29
CA GLU A 12 4.59 -24.67 21.85
C GLU A 12 5.21 -26.00 21.39
N PRO A 13 4.54 -27.16 21.59
CA PRO A 13 4.97 -28.41 20.98
C PRO A 13 5.00 -28.24 19.45
N ASP A 14 5.88 -28.98 18.77
CA ASP A 14 5.98 -29.02 17.29
C ASP A 14 4.68 -29.61 16.70
N ILE A 15 3.60 -28.83 16.76
CA ILE A 15 2.37 -29.00 16.02
C ILE A 15 2.65 -28.45 14.63
N GLU A 16 2.17 -29.13 13.58
CA GLU A 16 2.30 -28.70 12.20
C GLU A 16 2.07 -27.19 12.07
N SER A 17 3.17 -26.47 11.81
CA SER A 17 3.11 -25.03 11.76
C SER A 17 2.35 -24.63 10.50
N ASN A 18 1.26 -23.88 10.66
CA ASN A 18 0.57 -23.33 9.50
C ASN A 18 1.26 -22.04 9.08
N GLY A 19 2.36 -22.14 8.32
CA GLY A 19 3.09 -20.99 7.78
C GLY A 19 2.18 -20.02 7.02
N SER A 20 1.15 -20.54 6.34
CA SER A 20 0.16 -19.71 5.65
C SER A 20 -0.68 -18.86 6.62
N GLU A 21 -1.02 -19.39 7.79
CA GLU A 21 -1.78 -18.64 8.80
C GLU A 21 -0.90 -17.60 9.49
N PHE A 22 0.38 -17.91 9.71
CA PHE A 22 1.35 -16.93 10.19
C PHE A 22 1.47 -15.75 9.21
N ILE A 23 1.65 -16.01 7.91
CA ILE A 23 1.76 -14.97 6.88
C ILE A 23 0.48 -14.10 6.85
N LYS A 24 -0.70 -14.73 6.81
CA LYS A 24 -1.99 -14.01 6.84
C LYS A 24 -2.13 -13.15 8.09
N THR A 25 -1.80 -13.69 9.25
CA THR A 25 -1.90 -12.99 10.53
C THR A 25 -0.92 -11.82 10.61
N PHE A 26 0.33 -12.04 10.21
CA PHE A 26 1.35 -11.00 10.16
C PHE A 26 0.89 -9.84 9.26
N ILE A 27 0.45 -10.13 8.03
CA ILE A 27 0.05 -9.06 7.12
C ILE A 27 -1.23 -8.35 7.61
N ARG A 28 -2.21 -9.08 8.14
CA ARG A 28 -3.38 -8.46 8.79
C ARG A 28 -2.98 -7.51 9.93
N SER A 29 -1.97 -7.88 10.73
CA SER A 29 -1.49 -7.02 11.81
C SER A 29 -0.91 -5.69 11.30
N ILE A 30 -0.21 -5.72 10.15
CA ILE A 30 0.29 -4.51 9.49
C ILE A 30 -0.87 -3.60 9.06
N PHE A 31 -1.91 -4.16 8.45
CA PHE A 31 -3.07 -3.37 8.00
C PHE A 31 -4.00 -2.91 9.13
N SER A 32 -3.93 -3.51 10.32
CA SER A 32 -4.63 -3.02 11.51
C SER A 32 -3.96 -1.81 12.18
N ARG A 33 -2.71 -1.52 11.80
CA ARG A 33 -1.89 -0.47 12.39
C ARG A 33 -2.10 0.85 11.67
N GLN A 34 -2.84 1.76 12.29
CA GLN A 34 -3.09 3.11 11.76
C GLN A 34 -1.81 3.94 11.63
N ASP A 35 -0.75 3.61 12.37
CA ASP A 35 0.56 4.24 12.19
C ASP A 35 1.25 3.83 10.89
N LEU A 36 0.84 2.72 10.25
CA LEU A 36 1.41 2.24 8.98
C LEU A 36 0.46 2.44 7.80
N PHE A 37 -0.83 2.13 7.97
CA PHE A 37 -1.85 2.26 6.94
C PHE A 37 -3.16 2.84 7.47
N PHE A 38 -3.80 3.71 6.68
CA PHE A 38 -5.15 4.20 6.94
C PHE A 38 -6.15 3.49 6.04
N PHE A 39 -7.24 3.00 6.61
CA PHE A 39 -8.34 2.48 5.80
C PHE A 39 -9.33 3.61 5.46
N SER A 40 -9.65 3.79 4.18
CA SER A 40 -10.76 4.63 3.74
C SER A 40 -12.01 3.77 3.54
N PRO A 41 -13.06 3.92 4.37
CA PRO A 41 -14.31 3.19 4.18
C PRO A 41 -15.03 3.56 2.88
N GLU A 42 -14.91 4.82 2.46
CA GLU A 42 -15.55 5.33 1.24
C GLU A 42 -15.02 4.63 0.00
N LYS A 43 -13.70 4.47 -0.08
CA LYS A 43 -13.02 3.89 -1.24
C LYS A 43 -12.72 2.40 -1.09
N GLN A 44 -12.92 1.85 0.12
CA GLN A 44 -12.55 0.47 0.47
C GLN A 44 -11.07 0.17 0.17
N LEU A 45 -10.18 1.12 0.45
CA LEU A 45 -8.74 1.06 0.18
C LEU A 45 -7.90 1.32 1.43
N TYR A 46 -6.73 0.70 1.49
CA TYR A 46 -5.69 1.00 2.47
C TYR A 46 -4.65 1.95 1.89
N TYR A 47 -4.38 3.05 2.59
CA TYR A 47 -3.43 4.08 2.20
C TYR A 47 -2.18 3.99 3.07
N PRO A 48 -0.98 3.90 2.49
CA PRO A 48 0.26 4.01 3.27
C PRO A 48 0.31 5.34 4.01
N ASN A 49 0.65 5.31 5.29
CA ASN A 49 0.88 6.50 6.06
C ASN A 49 2.28 7.07 5.74
N GLY A 50 2.33 8.09 4.88
CA GLY A 50 3.57 8.77 4.51
C GLY A 50 4.32 9.45 5.68
N PHE A 51 3.67 9.62 6.84
CA PHE A 51 4.26 10.19 8.05
C PHE A 51 4.68 9.12 9.07
N SER A 52 4.58 7.85 8.72
CA SER A 52 4.93 6.75 9.62
C SER A 52 6.41 6.75 9.96
N LYS A 53 6.72 6.84 11.26
CA LYS A 53 8.10 6.68 11.76
C LYS A 53 8.53 5.21 11.83
N HIS A 54 7.57 4.29 11.81
CA HIS A 54 7.81 2.85 11.97
C HIS A 54 7.78 2.09 10.65
N TRP A 55 7.52 2.76 9.52
CA TRP A 55 7.46 2.10 8.22
C TRP A 55 8.76 1.37 7.88
N SER A 56 9.91 1.99 8.08
CA SER A 56 11.23 1.39 7.77
C SER A 56 11.49 0.09 8.55
N GLU A 57 11.00 -0.01 9.78
CA GLU A 57 11.13 -1.21 10.62
C GLU A 57 10.32 -2.39 10.08
N HIS A 58 9.19 -2.10 9.40
CA HIS A 58 8.23 -3.11 8.96
C HIS A 58 8.27 -3.37 7.44
N ALA A 59 8.79 -2.43 6.65
CA ALA A 59 8.74 -2.45 5.19
C ALA A 59 9.36 -3.72 4.59
N THR A 60 10.57 -4.10 5.06
CA THR A 60 11.25 -5.30 4.58
C THR A 60 10.48 -6.57 4.94
N ALA A 61 10.00 -6.67 6.18
CA ALA A 61 9.24 -7.84 6.63
C ALA A 61 7.89 -7.95 5.90
N PHE A 62 7.21 -6.83 5.69
CA PHE A 62 5.97 -6.75 4.91
C PHE A 62 6.20 -7.16 3.44
N GLY A 63 7.27 -6.66 2.81
CA GLY A 63 7.65 -7.04 1.46
C GLY A 63 7.95 -8.54 1.32
N ILE A 64 8.74 -9.09 2.24
CA ILE A 64 9.05 -10.53 2.27
C ILE A 64 7.79 -11.36 2.48
N ALA A 65 6.94 -11.02 3.44
CA ALA A 65 5.71 -11.75 3.71
C ALA A 65 4.75 -11.72 2.52
N THR A 66 4.64 -10.57 1.84
CA THR A 66 3.81 -10.41 0.64
C THR A 66 4.37 -11.22 -0.53
N ALA A 67 5.69 -11.23 -0.72
CA ALA A 67 6.34 -12.05 -1.74
C ALA A 67 6.16 -13.55 -1.46
N LEU A 68 6.30 -13.98 -0.21
CA LEU A 68 6.06 -15.36 0.20
C LEU A 68 4.61 -15.78 -0.05
N ALA A 69 3.66 -14.91 0.30
CA ALA A 69 2.26 -15.14 0.03
C ALA A 69 1.98 -15.37 -1.46
N LEU A 70 2.60 -14.57 -2.33
CA LEU A 70 2.48 -14.70 -3.78
C LEU A 70 3.08 -16.03 -4.27
N VAL A 71 4.26 -16.40 -3.80
CA VAL A 71 4.96 -17.64 -4.20
C VAL A 71 4.21 -18.89 -3.72
N GLU A 72 3.65 -18.85 -2.51
CA GLU A 72 2.91 -19.97 -1.92
C GLU A 72 1.42 -19.98 -2.29
N ASN A 73 0.99 -19.07 -3.16
CA ASN A 73 -0.41 -18.90 -3.58
C ASN A 73 -1.39 -18.75 -2.40
N ILE A 74 -0.94 -18.04 -1.36
CA ILE A 74 -1.74 -17.74 -0.18
C ILE A 74 -2.65 -16.56 -0.54
N PRO A 75 -3.98 -16.72 -0.49
CA PRO A 75 -4.89 -15.64 -0.82
C PRO A 75 -4.82 -14.58 0.28
N ILE A 76 -4.43 -13.37 -0.08
CA ILE A 76 -4.50 -12.23 0.83
C ILE A 76 -5.15 -11.03 0.16
N ARG A 77 -6.03 -10.37 0.91
CA ARG A 77 -6.89 -9.30 0.42
C ARG A 77 -6.65 -8.04 1.23
N PHE A 78 -5.89 -7.13 0.65
CA PHE A 78 -5.68 -5.78 1.14
C PHE A 78 -5.67 -4.87 -0.09
N PRO A 79 -6.82 -4.28 -0.42
CA PRO A 79 -6.93 -3.43 -1.60
C PRO A 79 -6.11 -2.16 -1.35
N LEU A 80 -5.11 -1.94 -2.21
CA LEU A 80 -4.17 -0.83 -2.16
C LEU A 80 -4.35 0.03 -3.42
N PRO A 81 -4.08 1.33 -3.37
CA PRO A 81 -4.12 2.19 -4.54
C PRO A 81 -3.17 1.73 -5.64
N THR A 82 -3.54 1.99 -6.89
CA THR A 82 -2.74 1.68 -8.08
C THR A 82 -1.35 2.32 -8.01
N ALA A 83 -1.27 3.56 -7.50
CA ALA A 83 -0.02 4.27 -7.25
C ALA A 83 1.01 3.47 -6.43
N PHE A 84 0.53 2.66 -5.48
CA PHE A 84 1.40 1.84 -4.63
C PHE A 84 2.07 0.72 -5.45
N PHE A 85 1.29 0.03 -6.29
CA PHE A 85 1.82 -1.02 -7.16
C PHE A 85 2.75 -0.44 -8.23
N LYS A 86 2.40 0.70 -8.83
CA LYS A 86 3.29 1.40 -9.77
C LYS A 86 4.66 1.68 -9.16
N THR A 87 4.69 2.13 -7.90
CA THR A 87 5.94 2.36 -7.17
C THR A 87 6.77 1.07 -7.00
N ILE A 88 6.12 -0.09 -6.80
CA ILE A 88 6.81 -1.38 -6.67
C ILE A 88 7.41 -1.83 -8.01
N PHE A 89 6.73 -1.52 -9.13
CA PHE A 89 7.14 -1.91 -10.47
C PHE A 89 7.99 -0.86 -11.20
N ASP A 90 8.48 0.15 -10.49
CA ASP A 90 9.23 1.30 -11.05
C ASP A 90 8.47 2.01 -12.20
N GLU A 91 7.14 2.01 -12.14
CA GLU A 91 6.27 2.74 -13.07
C GLU A 91 6.04 4.18 -12.59
N LEU A 92 5.87 5.09 -13.54
CA LEU A 92 5.61 6.50 -13.24
C LEU A 92 4.24 6.70 -12.58
N VAL A 93 4.24 7.31 -11.40
CA VAL A 93 3.01 7.81 -10.75
C VAL A 93 2.63 9.16 -11.35
N THR A 94 1.37 9.31 -11.73
CA THR A 94 0.82 10.45 -12.45
C THR A 94 -0.29 11.14 -11.66
N ILE A 95 -0.77 12.29 -12.16
CA ILE A 95 -1.91 13.00 -11.56
C ILE A 95 -3.19 12.15 -11.62
N ASP A 96 -3.32 11.26 -12.61
CA ASP A 96 -4.46 10.35 -12.72
C ASP A 96 -4.54 9.41 -11.50
N ASP A 97 -3.39 8.95 -10.98
CA ASP A 97 -3.33 8.13 -9.77
C ASP A 97 -3.80 8.90 -8.53
N LEU A 98 -3.66 10.23 -8.54
CA LEU A 98 -4.16 11.09 -7.48
C LEU A 98 -5.68 11.14 -7.44
N GLN A 99 -6.39 10.80 -8.51
CA GLN A 99 -7.85 10.70 -8.47
C GLN A 99 -8.32 9.60 -7.50
N GLU A 100 -7.58 8.48 -7.44
CA GLU A 100 -7.83 7.39 -6.51
C GLU A 100 -7.44 7.76 -5.07
N LEU A 101 -6.39 8.56 -4.90
CA LEU A 101 -5.87 8.97 -3.60
C LEU A 101 -6.63 10.17 -3.00
N TYR A 102 -6.66 11.28 -3.73
CA TYR A 102 -7.15 12.60 -3.32
C TYR A 102 -7.86 13.31 -4.50
N PRO A 103 -9.12 12.98 -4.80
CA PRO A 103 -9.82 13.47 -6.00
C PRO A 103 -9.96 15.00 -6.05
N GLU A 104 -10.17 15.65 -4.90
CA GLU A 104 -10.26 17.11 -4.84
C GLU A 104 -8.91 17.79 -5.12
N LEU A 105 -7.80 17.15 -4.71
CA LEU A 105 -6.47 17.62 -5.03
C LEU A 105 -6.15 17.41 -6.52
N ALA A 106 -6.55 16.26 -7.09
CA ALA A 106 -6.42 16.01 -8.52
C ALA A 106 -7.16 17.07 -9.35
N LYS A 107 -8.41 17.39 -8.99
CA LYS A 107 -9.18 18.49 -9.63
C LYS A 107 -8.45 19.82 -9.57
N SER A 108 -7.87 20.15 -8.41
CA SER A 108 -7.11 21.38 -8.22
C SER A 108 -5.89 21.43 -9.15
N PHE A 109 -5.16 20.32 -9.30
CA PHE A 109 -4.02 20.26 -10.22
C PHE A 109 -4.44 20.34 -11.68
N TYR A 110 -5.52 19.67 -12.11
CA TYR A 110 -6.01 19.84 -13.48
C TYR A 110 -6.45 21.28 -13.74
N PHE A 111 -7.13 21.92 -12.79
CA PHE A 111 -7.48 23.33 -12.91
C PHE A 111 -6.25 24.22 -13.07
N MET A 112 -5.18 24.00 -12.29
CA MET A 112 -3.93 24.75 -12.42
C MET A 112 -3.29 24.55 -13.80
N ILE A 113 -3.24 23.31 -14.30
CA ILE A 113 -2.70 22.97 -15.62
C ILE A 113 -3.52 23.66 -16.72
N ASP A 114 -4.85 23.67 -16.61
CA ASP A 114 -5.76 24.30 -17.57
C ASP A 114 -5.71 25.84 -17.52
N CYS A 115 -5.41 26.43 -16.37
CA CYS A 115 -5.34 27.87 -16.15
C CYS A 115 -4.00 28.50 -16.54
N ASP A 116 -2.90 27.74 -16.55
CA ASP A 116 -1.56 28.24 -16.90
C ASP A 116 -1.50 28.80 -18.34
N GLY A 117 -2.48 28.45 -19.20
CA GLY A 117 -2.65 29.03 -20.54
C GLY A 117 -3.61 30.22 -20.65
N LYS A 118 -4.27 30.66 -19.56
CA LYS A 118 -5.35 31.68 -19.59
C LYS A 118 -5.17 32.83 -18.60
N LEU A 119 -4.26 32.71 -17.64
CA LEU A 119 -4.05 33.75 -16.62
C LEU A 119 -3.44 35.04 -17.18
N GLU A 120 -2.73 34.99 -18.31
CA GLU A 120 -2.16 36.19 -18.95
C GLU A 120 -3.22 37.10 -19.60
N GLU A 121 -4.38 36.57 -20.02
CA GLU A 121 -5.43 37.36 -20.67
C GLU A 121 -6.31 38.13 -19.66
N VAL A 122 -6.39 37.67 -18.41
CA VAL A 122 -7.30 38.26 -17.40
C VAL A 122 -6.68 39.45 -16.67
N VAL A 123 -5.35 39.59 -16.68
CA VAL A 123 -4.63 40.69 -15.98
C VAL A 123 -4.45 41.94 -16.88
N GLN A 124 -4.86 41.88 -18.15
CA GLN A 124 -4.77 43.02 -19.10
C GLN A 124 -6.09 43.75 -19.38
N GLN A 125 -7.13 43.59 -18.56
CA GLN A 125 -8.39 44.36 -18.66
C GLN A 125 -8.60 45.29 -17.47
#